data_AF-A0A353T1V7-F1
#
_entry.id   AF-A0A353T1V7-F1
#
_cell.length_a   1.000
_cell.length_b   1.000
_cell.length_c   1.000
_cell.angle_alpha   90.00
_cell.angle_beta   90.00
_cell.angle_gamma   90.00
#
_symmetry.space_group_name_H-M   'P 1'
#
loop_
_entity.id
_entity.type
_entity.pdbx_description
1 polymer ?
#
loop_
_entity_poly.entity_id
_entity_poly.type
_entity_poly.pdbx_seq_one_letter_code
_entity_poly.pdbx_strand_id
1 'polypeptide(L)' 'MRAYNILDEHGYEQVPAGSNWSCQWNFEGTVNYCSKTCNAEDLTGFLQTVWRPTVKAVKYRHLEAIDAVRRVREEFIAR' A
#
# COMPACT_ATOMS: atom_id res chain seq x y z
N MET A 1 -2.24 9.48 12.36
CA MET A 1 -3.19 8.36 12.52
C MET A 1 -2.39 7.07 12.59
N ARG A 2 -2.55 6.25 13.64
CA ARG A 2 -1.84 4.97 13.85
C ARG A 2 -2.78 3.76 13.67
N ALA A 3 -3.65 3.83 12.65
CA ALA A 3 -4.71 2.84 12.50
C ALA A 3 -4.17 1.41 12.37
N TYR A 4 -3.10 1.23 11.58
CA TYR A 4 -2.48 -0.09 11.42
C TYR A 4 -1.93 -0.65 12.73
N ASN A 5 -1.31 0.18 13.58
CA ASN A 5 -0.79 -0.30 14.88
C ASN A 5 -1.90 -0.65 15.85
N ILE A 6 -3.00 0.12 15.88
CA ILE A 6 -4.14 -0.20 16.74
C ILE A 6 -4.74 -1.55 16.34
N LEU A 7 -4.88 -1.81 15.03
CA LEU A 7 -5.38 -3.11 14.55
C LEU A 7 -4.41 -4.24 14.89
N ASP A 8 -3.11 -4.01 14.74
CA ASP A 8 -2.05 -4.95 15.09
C ASP A 8 -2.04 -5.29 16.59
N GLU A 9 -2.14 -4.27 17.45
CA GLU A 9 -2.20 -4.41 18.92
C GLU A 9 -3.40 -5.24 19.39
N HIS A 10 -4.45 -5.32 18.57
CA HIS A 10 -5.64 -6.14 18.83
C HIS A 10 -5.63 -7.50 18.12
N GLY A 11 -4.54 -7.85 17.43
CA GLY A 11 -4.36 -9.15 16.76
C GLY A 11 -5.22 -9.33 15.51
N TYR A 12 -5.56 -8.25 14.82
CA TYR A 12 -6.26 -8.35 13.54
C TYR A 12 -5.27 -8.63 12.41
N GLU A 13 -5.58 -9.60 11.57
CA GLU A 13 -4.92 -9.76 10.28
C GLU A 13 -5.17 -8.53 9.39
N GLN A 14 -4.13 -8.07 8.68
CA GLN A 14 -4.15 -6.83 7.94
C GLN A 14 -3.74 -7.01 6.48
N VAL A 15 -4.49 -6.34 5.61
CA VAL A 15 -4.09 -6.00 4.24
C VAL A 15 -4.07 -4.49 4.10
N PRO A 16 -3.00 -3.79 4.53
CA PRO A 16 -2.93 -2.34 4.44
C PRO A 16 -3.14 -1.85 3.01
N ALA A 17 -4.14 -0.99 2.84
CA ALA A 17 -4.49 -0.42 1.55
C ALA A 17 -3.80 0.94 1.36
N GLY A 18 -2.93 1.03 0.36
CA GLY A 18 -2.30 2.27 -0.07
C GLY A 18 -2.88 2.76 -1.41
N SER A 19 -2.76 4.05 -1.68
CA SER A 19 -3.22 4.60 -2.96
C SER A 19 -2.33 5.72 -3.44
N ASN A 20 -2.32 5.99 -4.75
CA ASN A 20 -1.65 7.19 -5.25
C ASN A 20 -2.55 8.44 -5.15
N TRP A 21 -3.70 8.42 -4.46
CA TRP A 21 -4.71 9.48 -4.58
C TRP A 21 -4.17 10.90 -4.34
N SER A 22 -3.42 11.08 -3.25
CA SER A 22 -2.81 12.36 -2.87
C SER A 22 -1.44 12.57 -3.50
N CYS A 23 -0.60 11.52 -3.54
CA CYS A 23 0.72 11.56 -4.16
C CYS A 23 1.18 10.15 -4.57
N GLN A 24 2.19 10.09 -5.44
CA GLN A 24 2.66 8.84 -6.06
C GLN A 24 3.41 7.88 -5.11
N TRP A 25 3.98 8.38 -4.01
CA TRP A 25 4.78 7.58 -3.06
C TRP A 25 3.97 7.02 -1.88
N ASN A 26 2.67 7.30 -1.80
CA ASN A 26 1.84 6.87 -0.67
C ASN A 26 1.81 5.36 -0.48
N PHE A 27 1.70 4.58 -1.57
CA PHE A 27 1.69 3.12 -1.47
C PHE A 27 3.01 2.56 -0.93
N GLU A 28 4.13 3.06 -1.44
CA GLU A 28 5.46 2.74 -0.92
C GLU A 28 5.60 3.11 0.56
N GLY A 29 5.10 4.28 0.95
CA GLY A 29 5.06 4.71 2.34
C GLY A 29 4.26 3.77 3.22
N THR A 30 3.07 3.32 2.77
CA THR A 30 2.24 2.33 3.49
C THR A 30 2.99 1.01 3.66
N VAL A 31 3.59 0.47 2.59
CA VAL A 31 4.36 -0.78 2.65
C VAL A 31 5.51 -0.64 3.63
N ASN A 32 6.34 0.39 3.45
CA ASN A 32 7.52 0.62 4.30
C ASN A 32 7.16 0.85 5.77
N TYR A 33 6.04 1.50 6.05
CA TYR A 33 5.60 1.73 7.42
C TYR A 33 5.10 0.45 8.08
N CYS A 34 4.17 -0.26 7.44
CA CYS A 34 3.57 -1.47 8.03
C CYS A 34 4.61 -2.58 8.17
N SER A 35 5.49 -2.78 7.18
CA SER A 35 6.57 -3.77 7.28
C SER A 35 7.58 -3.48 8.39
N LYS A 36 7.65 -2.25 8.90
CA LYS A 36 8.54 -1.87 10.02
C LYS A 36 7.84 -1.86 11.38
N THR A 37 6.51 -1.83 11.41
CA THR A 37 5.77 -1.48 12.63
C THR A 37 4.63 -2.41 12.99
N CYS A 38 4.15 -3.23 12.05
CA CYS A 38 3.15 -4.26 12.30
C CYS A 38 3.82 -5.63 12.48
N ASN A 39 3.14 -6.54 13.17
CA ASN A 39 3.54 -7.94 13.25
C ASN A 39 3.54 -8.58 11.86
N ALA A 40 4.64 -9.23 11.50
CA ALA A 40 4.79 -9.87 10.19
C ALA A 40 3.85 -11.06 9.99
N GLU A 41 3.45 -11.74 11.08
CA GLU A 41 2.51 -12.87 11.02
C GLU A 41 1.08 -12.42 10.69
N ASP A 42 0.69 -11.24 11.16
CA ASP A 42 -0.65 -10.67 10.93
C ASP A 42 -0.72 -9.87 9.62
N LEU A 43 0.42 -9.56 8.99
CA LEU A 43 0.49 -8.81 7.74
C LEU A 43 0.39 -9.72 6.52
N THR A 44 -0.84 -9.96 6.05
CA THR A 44 -1.13 -10.95 5.00
C THR A 44 -0.87 -10.44 3.57
N GLY A 45 -0.67 -9.14 3.41
CA GLY A 45 -0.27 -8.53 2.13
C GLY A 45 -0.58 -7.04 2.06
N PHE A 46 -0.59 -6.49 0.84
CA PHE A 46 -0.87 -5.08 0.59
C PHE A 46 -1.80 -4.89 -0.59
N LEU A 47 -2.69 -3.91 -0.49
CA LEU A 47 -3.61 -3.56 -1.56
C LEU A 47 -3.27 -2.19 -2.14
N GLN A 48 -2.96 -2.13 -3.44
CA GLN A 48 -2.89 -0.87 -4.18
C GLN A 48 -4.26 -0.55 -4.76
N THR A 49 -4.69 0.70 -4.58
CA THR A 49 -5.88 1.26 -5.23
C THR A 49 -5.59 2.66 -5.76
N VAL A 50 -6.33 3.11 -6.77
CA VAL A 50 -6.12 4.43 -7.39
C VAL A 50 -7.14 5.45 -6.86
N TRP A 51 -8.30 4.95 -6.40
CA TRP A 51 -9.49 5.74 -6.05
C TRP A 51 -9.92 6.75 -7.13
N ARG A 52 -9.49 6.56 -8.38
CA ARG A 52 -9.88 7.39 -9.53
C ARG A 52 -10.86 6.61 -10.41
N PRO A 53 -11.81 7.30 -11.06
CA PRO A 53 -12.68 6.65 -12.03
C PRO A 53 -11.89 6.08 -13.21
N THR A 54 -12.42 5.04 -13.85
CA THR A 54 -11.81 4.43 -15.05
C THR A 54 -12.16 5.22 -16.30
N VAL A 55 -11.60 6.43 -16.43
CA VAL A 55 -11.83 7.34 -17.56
C VAL A 55 -10.52 7.88 -18.14
N LYS A 56 -10.53 8.26 -19.41
CA LYS A 56 -9.32 8.68 -20.16
C LYS A 56 -8.56 9.81 -19.49
N ALA A 57 -9.26 10.76 -18.86
CA ALA A 57 -8.67 11.94 -18.20
C ALA A 57 -7.69 11.59 -17.07
N VAL A 58 -7.84 10.43 -16.44
CA VAL A 58 -7.01 9.99 -15.30
C VAL A 58 -6.29 8.67 -15.56
N LYS A 59 -6.23 8.22 -16.83
CA LYS A 59 -5.63 6.92 -17.19
C LYS A 59 -4.19 6.76 -16.68
N TYR A 60 -3.40 7.84 -16.68
CA TYR A 60 -2.00 7.78 -16.24
C TYR A 60 -1.88 7.56 -14.74
N ARG A 61 -2.88 7.97 -13.93
CA ARG A 61 -2.93 7.65 -12.49
C ARG A 61 -3.08 6.16 -12.25
N HIS A 62 -3.81 5.46 -13.13
CA HIS A 62 -3.92 4.00 -13.05
C HIS A 62 -2.61 3.32 -13.44
N LEU A 63 -1.96 3.77 -14.51
CA LEU A 63 -0.65 3.24 -14.93
C LEU A 63 0.43 3.49 -13.87
N GLU A 64 0.49 4.70 -13.30
CA GLU A 64 1.38 5.03 -12.17
C GLU A 64 1.19 4.09 -10.98
N ALA A 65 -0.05 3.73 -10.65
CA ALA A 65 -0.32 2.82 -9.54
C ALA A 65 0.15 1.39 -9.84
N ILE A 66 0.02 0.94 -11.09
CA ILE A 66 0.54 -0.37 -11.53
C ILE A 66 2.08 -0.37 -11.44
N ASP A 67 2.73 0.69 -11.92
CA ASP A 67 4.19 0.83 -11.86
C ASP A 67 4.69 0.90 -10.40
N ALA A 68 3.95 1.58 -9.53
CA ALA A 68 4.24 1.62 -8.10
C ALA A 68 4.21 0.21 -7.49
N VAL A 69 3.19 -0.61 -7.79
CA VAL A 69 3.12 -2.00 -7.31
C VAL A 69 4.31 -2.81 -7.81
N ARG A 70 4.64 -2.73 -9.11
CA ARG A 70 5.78 -3.45 -9.69
C ARG A 70 7.06 -3.15 -8.91
N ARG A 71 7.41 -1.86 -8.80
CA ARG A 71 8.65 -1.41 -8.16
C ARG A 71 8.68 -1.73 -6.66
N VAL A 72 7.62 -1.41 -5.92
CA VAL A 72 7.58 -1.64 -4.46
C VAL A 72 7.58 -3.14 -4.14
N ARG A 73 6.94 -3.98 -4.97
CA ARG A 73 7.00 -5.43 -4.83
C ARG A 73 8.41 -5.98 -5.06
N GLU A 74 9.11 -5.51 -6.08
CA GLU A 74 10.52 -5.87 -6.34
C GLU A 74 11.40 -5.52 -5.12
N GLU A 75 11.25 -4.31 -4.58
CA GLU A 75 11.96 -3.85 -3.39
C GLU A 75 11.57 -4.61 -2.12
N PHE A 76 10.32 -5.06 -1.99
CA PHE A 76 9.84 -5.83 -0.84
C PHE A 76 10.38 -7.26 -0.84
N ILE A 77 10.44 -7.92 -2.00
CA ILE A 77 10.94 -9.29 -2.14
C ILE A 77 12.46 -9.37 -2.03
N ALA A 78 13.18 -8.30 -2.38
CA ALA A 78 14.63 -8.24 -2.31
C ALA A 78 15.19 -8.05 -0.88
N ARG A 79 14.32 -7.87 0.12
CA ARG A 79 14.67 -7.72 1.55
C ARG A 79 14.85 -9.09 2.20
#